data_AF-A0A371IHA6-F1
#
_entry.id   AF-A0A371IHA6-F1
#
_cell.length_a   1.000
_cell.length_b   1.000
_cell.length_c   1.000
_cell.angle_alpha   90.00
_cell.angle_beta   90.00
_cell.angle_gamma   90.00
#
_symmetry.space_group_name_H-M   'P 1'
#
loop_
_entity.id
_entity.type
_entity.pdbx_description
1 polymer ?
#
loop_
_entity_poly.entity_id
_entity_poly.type
_entity_poly.pdbx_seq_one_letter_code
_entity_poly.pdbx_strand_id
1 'polypeptide(L)'
;MSVTKAVRKGTIVRGAYHSKEGETWKEREALVWWNQVFKHIRRGRRDHYESWVSLKRMMRERFVLSYYIRDLYNKLQRLYQGSKSVEKYHKEMEMDLMRAQIEETRNATMARFLHGPYREI
;
A
#
# COMPACT_ATOMS: atom_id res chain seq x y z
N MET A 1 24.86 -25.26 -15.22
CA MET A 1 24.65 -26.67 -14.81
C MET A 1 23.18 -26.84 -14.47
N SER A 2 22.48 -27.75 -15.15
CA SER A 2 21.05 -28.04 -14.97
C SER A 2 20.82 -29.00 -13.81
N VAL A 3 19.77 -28.80 -13.01
CA VAL A 3 19.16 -29.84 -12.14
C VAL A 3 17.65 -29.55 -12.04
N THR A 4 16.80 -30.14 -12.88
CA THR A 4 15.94 -31.34 -12.70
C THR A 4 14.55 -31.09 -12.08
N LYS A 5 13.51 -31.53 -12.81
CA LYS A 5 12.08 -31.56 -12.45
C LYS A 5 11.82 -32.29 -11.13
N ALA A 6 10.90 -31.75 -10.33
CA ALA A 6 9.99 -32.54 -9.50
C ALA A 6 8.62 -31.84 -9.41
N VAL A 7 7.63 -32.35 -10.15
CA VAL A 7 6.22 -32.04 -9.91
C VAL A 7 5.65 -33.20 -9.11
N ARG A 8 5.30 -32.97 -7.84
CA ARG A 8 4.48 -33.89 -7.06
C ARG A 8 3.45 -33.11 -6.24
N LYS A 9 2.21 -33.29 -6.67
CA LYS A 9 0.90 -33.09 -6.02
C LYS A 9 0.84 -32.19 -4.78
N GLY A 10 0.17 -31.05 -4.95
CA GLY A 10 -0.85 -30.53 -4.03
C GLY A 10 -0.43 -30.34 -2.58
N THR A 11 0.22 -29.21 -2.29
CA THR A 11 0.07 -28.40 -1.07
C THR A 11 0.83 -27.10 -1.32
N ILE A 12 0.12 -26.00 -1.57
CA ILE A 12 0.76 -24.68 -1.58
C ILE A 12 0.96 -24.30 -0.12
N VAL A 13 2.15 -24.57 0.40
CA VAL A 13 2.61 -23.99 1.66
C VAL A 13 2.72 -22.49 1.40
N ARG A 14 1.79 -21.68 1.94
CA ARG A 14 1.91 -20.22 1.97
C ARG A 14 3.04 -19.85 2.91
N GLY A 15 4.26 -19.82 2.40
CA GLY A 15 5.43 -19.38 3.13
C GLY A 15 6.47 -18.83 2.18
N ALA A 16 6.83 -17.56 2.38
CA ALA A 16 8.01 -16.90 1.85
C ALA A 16 8.05 -16.61 0.32
N TYR A 17 7.25 -15.63 -0.12
CA TYR A 17 7.61 -14.84 -1.31
C TYR A 17 8.05 -13.43 -0.88
N HIS A 18 9.18 -13.34 -0.18
CA HIS A 18 10.02 -12.14 -0.28
C HIS A 18 11.09 -12.46 -1.33
N SER A 19 10.68 -12.47 -2.61
CA SER A 19 11.61 -12.55 -3.74
C SER A 19 12.30 -11.19 -3.89
N LYS A 20 13.63 -11.16 -3.86
CA LYS A 20 14.48 -10.00 -4.18
C LYS A 20 14.14 -9.40 -5.56
N GLU A 21 13.57 -10.20 -6.47
CA GLU A 21 13.09 -9.72 -7.77
C GLU A 21 11.98 -8.67 -7.62
N GLY A 22 11.19 -8.79 -6.54
CA GLY A 22 10.14 -7.87 -6.12
C GLY A 22 10.63 -6.43 -5.89
N GLU A 23 11.89 -6.27 -5.52
CA GLU A 23 12.54 -4.99 -5.30
C GLU A 23 13.13 -4.46 -6.63
N THR A 24 13.71 -5.35 -7.45
CA THR A 24 14.35 -4.99 -8.72
C THR A 24 13.39 -4.48 -9.80
N TRP A 25 12.14 -4.97 -9.85
CA TRP A 25 11.19 -4.52 -10.88
C TRP A 25 10.72 -3.08 -10.64
N LYS A 26 10.57 -2.68 -9.38
CA LYS A 26 10.20 -1.31 -9.00
C LYS A 26 11.29 -0.30 -9.32
N GLU A 27 12.55 -0.67 -9.09
CA GLU A 27 13.70 0.15 -9.46
C GLU A 27 13.78 0.36 -10.97
N ARG A 28 13.59 -0.71 -11.75
CA ARG A 28 13.55 -0.66 -13.22
C ARG A 28 12.39 0.19 -13.72
N GLU A 29 11.20 0.03 -13.14
CA GLU A 29 10.02 0.82 -13.51
C GLU A 29 10.19 2.31 -13.17
N ALA A 30 10.73 2.61 -11.99
CA ALA A 30 11.05 3.98 -11.58
C ALA A 30 12.08 4.64 -12.51
N LEU A 31 13.10 3.90 -12.92
CA LEU A 31 14.12 4.39 -13.85
C LEU A 31 13.55 4.68 -15.25
N VAL A 32 12.73 3.77 -15.79
CA VAL A 32 12.06 3.96 -17.10
C VAL A 32 11.16 5.19 -17.06
N TRP A 33 10.37 5.34 -16.01
CA TRP A 33 9.50 6.48 -15.83
C TRP A 33 10.28 7.79 -15.66
N TRP A 34 11.36 7.80 -14.87
CA TRP A 34 12.19 9.00 -14.68
C TRP A 34 12.80 9.46 -16.01
N ASN A 35 13.26 8.51 -16.83
CA ASN A 35 13.74 8.79 -18.18
C ASN A 35 12.65 9.40 -19.09
N GLN A 36 11.40 8.97 -18.96
CA GLN A 36 10.28 9.57 -19.69
C GLN A 36 10.02 11.01 -19.22
N VAL A 37 9.93 11.23 -17.91
CA VAL A 37 9.75 12.55 -17.30
C VAL A 37 10.85 13.51 -17.78
N PHE A 38 12.11 13.06 -17.75
CA PHE A 38 13.25 13.86 -18.21
C PHE A 38 13.18 14.17 -19.71
N LYS A 39 12.72 13.22 -20.54
CA LYS A 39 12.49 13.46 -21.97
C LYS A 39 11.39 14.50 -22.20
N HIS A 40 10.33 14.52 -21.40
CA HIS A 40 9.29 15.54 -21.48
C HIS A 40 9.81 16.92 -21.11
N ILE A 41 10.61 17.02 -20.06
CA ILE A 41 11.27 18.26 -19.62
C ILE A 41 12.22 18.79 -20.71
N ARG A 42 13.11 17.94 -21.25
CA ARG A 42 14.01 18.31 -22.36
C ARG A 42 13.28 18.81 -23.61
N ARG A 43 12.07 18.31 -23.87
CA ARG A 43 11.24 18.68 -25.02
C ARG A 43 10.35 19.89 -24.74
N GLY A 44 10.46 20.53 -23.57
CA GLY A 44 9.60 21.64 -23.16
C GLY A 44 8.12 21.27 -23.01
N ARG A 45 7.80 19.97 -22.90
CA ARG A 45 6.41 19.48 -22.76
C ARG A 45 5.93 19.42 -21.31
N ARG A 46 6.84 19.68 -20.37
CA ARG A 46 6.63 19.71 -18.93
C ARG A 46 7.64 20.65 -18.32
N ASP A 47 7.22 21.45 -17.36
CA ASP A 47 8.13 22.33 -16.63
C ASP A 47 9.10 21.53 -15.75
N HIS A 48 10.25 22.15 -15.47
CA HIS A 48 11.17 21.59 -14.50
C HIS A 48 10.50 21.58 -13.13
N TYR A 49 10.83 20.57 -12.31
CA TYR A 49 10.39 20.59 -10.93
C TYR A 49 11.20 21.65 -10.18
N GLU A 50 10.53 22.74 -9.81
CA GLU A 50 11.14 23.89 -9.15
C GLU A 50 11.69 23.57 -7.75
N SER A 51 11.31 22.43 -7.16
CA SER A 51 11.85 22.01 -5.86
C SER A 51 11.96 20.48 -5.70
N TRP A 52 12.90 20.08 -4.84
CA TRP A 52 13.03 18.70 -4.34
C TRP A 52 11.74 18.19 -3.67
N VAL A 53 10.94 19.08 -3.08
CA VAL A 53 9.65 18.75 -2.46
C VAL A 53 8.63 18.33 -3.52
N SER A 54 8.53 19.10 -4.61
CA SER A 54 7.65 18.80 -5.75
C SER A 54 8.02 17.46 -6.41
N LEU A 55 9.32 17.19 -6.54
CA LEU A 55 9.82 15.93 -7.07
C LEU A 55 9.45 14.74 -6.16
N LYS A 56 9.68 14.86 -4.84
CA LYS A 56 9.31 13.82 -3.86
C LYS A 56 7.81 13.56 -3.82
N ARG A 57 6.96 14.59 -3.90
CA ARG A 57 5.50 14.43 -3.94
C ARG A 57 5.07 13.60 -5.14
N MET A 58 5.59 13.92 -6.33
CA MET A 58 5.24 13.25 -7.57
C MET A 58 5.76 11.79 -7.63
N MET A 59 6.95 11.52 -7.09
CA MET A 59 7.42 10.13 -6.91
C MET A 59 6.55 9.34 -5.93
N ARG A 60 6.06 9.98 -4.86
CA ARG A 60 5.13 9.34 -3.92
C ARG A 60 3.79 9.04 -4.57
N GLU A 61 3.22 9.97 -5.31
CA GLU A 61 1.97 9.77 -6.05
C GLU A 61 2.06 8.62 -7.05
N ARG A 62 3.20 8.45 -7.73
CA ARG A 62 3.36 7.41 -8.74
C ARG A 62 3.70 6.03 -8.15
N PHE A 63 4.62 5.97 -7.19
CA PHE A 63 5.21 4.69 -6.76
C PHE A 63 4.89 4.30 -5.31
N VAL A 64 4.54 5.28 -4.48
CA VAL A 64 4.21 5.03 -3.07
C VAL A 64 2.71 4.85 -2.90
N LEU A 65 1.89 5.54 -3.69
CA LEU A 65 0.44 5.61 -3.53
C LEU A 65 -0.24 4.22 -3.59
N SER A 66 0.15 3.35 -4.53
CA SER A 66 -0.48 2.01 -4.66
C SER A 66 -0.19 1.09 -3.48
N TYR A 67 1.04 1.09 -2.96
CA TYR A 67 1.40 0.31 -1.78
C TYR A 67 0.86 0.94 -0.49
N TYR A 68 0.92 2.26 -0.38
CA TYR A 68 0.49 3.02 0.78
C TYR A 68 -1.02 2.94 0.98
N ILE A 69 -1.81 3.15 -0.07
CA ILE A 69 -3.28 2.99 -0.03
C ILE A 69 -3.61 1.55 0.37
N ARG A 70 -2.96 0.55 -0.24
CA ARG A 70 -3.17 -0.86 0.12
C ARG A 70 -2.80 -1.17 1.57
N ASP A 71 -1.72 -0.60 2.09
CA ASP A 71 -1.33 -0.74 3.49
C ASP A 71 -2.35 -0.10 4.44
N LEU A 72 -2.90 1.06 4.09
CA LEU A 72 -3.96 1.72 4.85
C LEU A 72 -5.25 0.89 4.87
N TYR A 73 -5.67 0.34 3.72
CA TYR A 73 -6.81 -0.59 3.67
C TYR A 73 -6.56 -1.84 4.51
N ASN A 74 -5.35 -2.40 4.44
CA ASN A 74 -4.98 -3.57 5.25
C ASN A 74 -4.97 -3.25 6.75
N LYS A 75 -4.50 -2.07 7.16
CA LYS A 75 -4.58 -1.59 8.54
C LYS A 75 -6.01 -1.47 9.00
N LEU A 76 -6.87 -0.83 8.21
CA LEU A 76 -8.29 -0.68 8.51
C LEU A 76 -9.01 -2.03 8.61
N GLN A 77 -8.70 -3.00 7.73
CA GLN A 77 -9.27 -4.36 7.80
C GLN A 77 -8.78 -5.20 8.98
N ARG A 78 -7.61 -4.86 9.52
CA ARG A 78 -7.00 -5.51 10.68
C ARG A 78 -7.20 -4.72 11.96
N LEU A 79 -7.90 -3.58 11.91
CA LEU A 79 -8.21 -2.81 13.08
C LEU A 79 -9.31 -3.53 13.87
N TYR A 80 -9.00 -3.87 15.11
CA TYR A 80 -9.92 -4.43 16.08
C TYR A 80 -9.64 -3.80 17.44
N GLN A 81 -10.62 -3.81 18.33
CA GLN A 81 -10.49 -3.16 19.64
C GLN A 81 -9.45 -3.87 20.51
N GLY A 82 -9.58 -5.20 20.64
CA GLY A 82 -8.72 -6.01 21.51
C GLY A 82 -8.75 -5.50 22.95
N SER A 83 -7.58 -5.31 23.56
CA SER A 83 -7.43 -4.75 24.91
C SER A 83 -7.47 -3.22 24.97
N LYS A 84 -7.71 -2.51 23.84
CA LYS A 84 -7.75 -1.04 23.81
C LYS A 84 -9.07 -0.54 24.39
N SER A 85 -9.04 0.65 24.98
CA SER A 85 -10.27 1.38 25.29
C SER A 85 -11.02 1.70 23.99
N VAL A 86 -12.35 1.78 24.08
CA VAL A 86 -13.24 2.13 22.97
C VAL A 86 -12.83 3.45 22.33
N GLU A 87 -12.49 4.46 23.15
CA GLU A 87 -12.05 5.76 22.68
C GLU A 87 -10.75 5.70 21.87
N LYS A 88 -9.76 4.93 22.36
CA LYS A 88 -8.48 4.78 21.65
C LYS A 88 -8.67 4.04 20.33
N TYR A 89 -9.47 2.98 20.32
CA TYR A 89 -9.84 2.26 19.11
C TYR A 89 -10.53 3.17 18.09
N HIS A 90 -11.54 3.93 18.53
CA HIS A 90 -12.28 4.84 17.68
C HIS A 90 -11.39 5.92 17.06
N LYS A 91 -10.49 6.52 17.85
CA LYS A 91 -9.55 7.54 17.35
C LYS A 91 -8.57 6.99 16.32
N GLU A 92 -8.07 5.76 16.50
CA GLU A 92 -7.22 5.09 15.52
C GLU A 92 -7.98 4.80 14.21
N MET A 93 -9.23 4.36 14.30
CA MET A 93 -10.11 4.13 13.15
C MET A 93 -10.31 5.40 12.32
N GLU A 94 -10.71 6.49 12.97
CA GLU A 94 -10.95 7.79 12.32
C GLU A 94 -9.68 8.32 11.62
N MET A 95 -8.51 8.19 12.27
CA MET A 95 -7.25 8.60 11.66
C MET A 95 -6.90 7.77 10.41
N ASP A 96 -7.14 6.46 10.44
CA ASP A 96 -6.82 5.60 9.31
C ASP A 96 -7.79 5.81 8.13
N LEU A 97 -9.08 6.06 8.41
CA LEU A 97 -10.08 6.48 7.41
C LEU A 97 -9.67 7.81 6.75
N MET A 98 -9.31 8.81 7.55
CA MET A 98 -8.87 10.12 7.05
C MET A 98 -7.62 10.00 6.18
N ARG A 99 -6.62 9.20 6.59
CA ARG A 99 -5.39 8.99 5.81
C ARG A 99 -5.65 8.25 4.49
N ALA A 100 -6.62 7.35 4.48
CA ALA A 100 -7.02 6.61 3.29
C ALA A 100 -7.96 7.41 2.37
N GLN A 101 -8.40 8.61 2.80
CA GLN A 101 -9.42 9.40 2.11
C GLN A 101 -10.71 8.60 1.88
N ILE A 102 -11.07 7.74 2.85
CA ILE A 102 -12.29 6.93 2.80
C ILE A 102 -13.37 7.67 3.59
N GLU A 103 -14.44 8.06 2.90
CA GLU A 103 -15.67 8.47 3.56
C GLU A 103 -16.56 7.24 3.77
N GLU A 104 -16.76 6.88 5.04
CA GLU A 104 -17.70 5.82 5.40
C GLU A 104 -19.06 6.39 5.74
N THR A 105 -20.11 5.69 5.28
CA THR A 105 -21.46 5.97 5.77
C THR A 105 -21.55 5.60 7.25
N ARG A 106 -22.39 6.31 8.01
CA ARG A 106 -22.65 6.02 9.43
C ARG A 106 -22.97 4.54 9.68
N ASN A 107 -23.70 3.90 8.77
CA ASN A 107 -24.04 2.47 8.85
C ASN A 107 -22.80 1.58 8.69
N ALA A 108 -21.87 1.91 7.79
CA ALA A 108 -20.61 1.19 7.62
C ALA A 108 -19.71 1.32 8.85
N THR A 109 -19.61 2.53 9.41
CA THR A 109 -18.87 2.79 10.65
C THR A 109 -19.47 2.01 11.82
N MET A 110 -20.80 2.00 11.96
CA MET A 110 -21.51 1.22 12.98
C MET A 110 -21.28 -0.29 12.82
N ALA A 111 -21.36 -0.83 11.61
CA ALA A 111 -21.07 -2.24 11.36
C ALA A 111 -19.62 -2.57 11.77
N ARG A 112 -18.65 -1.72 11.42
CA ARG A 112 -17.24 -1.89 11.81
C ARG A 112 -17.05 -1.87 13.32
N PHE A 113 -17.75 -0.96 14.02
CA PHE A 113 -17.73 -0.87 15.47
C PHE A 113 -18.33 -2.11 16.14
N LEU A 114 -19.43 -2.65 15.60
CA LEU A 114 -20.10 -3.85 16.10
C LEU A 114 -19.31 -5.14 15.81
N HIS A 115 -18.53 -5.19 14.73
CA HIS A 115 -17.72 -6.36 14.36
C HIS A 115 -16.27 -6.30 14.88
N GLY A 116 -15.79 -5.15 15.32
CA GLY A 116 -14.45 -4.94 15.88
C GLY A 116 -14.11 -5.75 17.16
N PRO A 117 -15.06 -6.10 18.05
CA PRO A 117 -14.76 -6.92 19.23
C PRO A 117 -14.84 -8.45 19.00
N TYR A 118 -15.50 -8.94 17.95
CA TYR A 118 -15.76 -10.39 17.75
C TYR A 118 -14.68 -11.16 16.98
N ARG A 119 -13.44 -10.67 16.94
CA ARG A 119 -12.29 -11.48 16.48
C ARG A 119 -11.70 -12.34 17.61
N GLU A 120 -12.56 -12.84 18.49
CA GLU A 120 -12.25 -13.97 19.36
C GLU A 120 -12.83 -15.21 18.71
N ILE A 121 -11.95 -16.01 18.09
CA ILE A 121 -11.60 -17.40 18.45
C ILE A 121 -10.40 -17.79 17.58
#